data_AF-A0A931MGM4-F1
#
_entry.id   AF-A0A931MGM4-F1
#
_cell.length_a   1.000
_cell.length_b   1.000
_cell.length_c   1.000
_cell.angle_alpha   90.00
_cell.angle_beta   90.00
_cell.angle_gamma   90.00
#
_symmetry.space_group_name_H-M   'P 1'
#
loop_
_entity.id
_entity.type
_entity.pdbx_description
1 polymer ?
#
loop_
_entity_poly.entity_id
_entity_poly.type
_entity_poly.pdbx_seq_one_letter_code
_entity_poly.pdbx_strand_id
1 'polypeptide(L)'
;MTYRFSFVSTHRDLIDAYDAERSARAGRHPRSRGLMWFVGVLWFGGFFFLGPGAFRDAPLISFAWLALGVFVTWKMGLKPLIERQRITKASKPQQQLDISFTDEGMATVTPEGGSYARAWAELEAVEAARLGVLLGFSDGVRNWVPNRAFAGDEEKQAFVAYLRGRMGAAKA
;
A
#
# COMPACT_ATOMS: atom_id res chain seq x y z
N MET A 1 -18.10 3.96 -22.07
CA MET A 1 -18.71 4.30 -20.76
C MET A 1 -17.65 5.08 -20.00
N THR A 2 -17.97 6.27 -19.51
CA THR A 2 -16.96 7.17 -18.92
C THR A 2 -17.16 7.26 -17.41
N TYR A 3 -16.10 6.96 -16.64
CA TYR A 3 -16.11 7.18 -15.19
C TYR A 3 -15.37 8.47 -14.87
N ARG A 4 -15.90 9.27 -13.96
CA ARG A 4 -15.24 10.47 -13.45
C ARG A 4 -15.39 10.52 -11.93
N PHE A 5 -14.27 10.66 -11.24
CA PHE A 5 -14.22 10.79 -9.79
C PHE A 5 -13.57 12.12 -9.43
N SER A 6 -14.23 12.91 -8.59
CA SER A 6 -13.67 14.12 -7.99
C SER A 6 -13.61 13.91 -6.49
N PHE A 7 -12.41 13.96 -5.92
CA PHE A 7 -12.23 13.81 -4.48
C PHE A 7 -11.03 14.59 -3.97
N VAL A 8 -11.09 14.96 -2.69
CA VAL A 8 -9.93 15.50 -1.98
C VAL A 8 -9.10 14.32 -1.46
N SER A 9 -7.93 14.10 -2.04
CA SER A 9 -6.92 13.18 -1.54
C SER A 9 -6.33 13.75 -0.26
N THR A 10 -6.33 12.95 0.80
CA THR A 10 -5.78 13.29 2.11
C THR A 10 -4.57 12.42 2.42
N HIS A 11 -3.78 12.78 3.43
CA HIS A 11 -2.70 11.93 3.93
C HIS A 11 -3.17 10.51 4.29
N ARG A 12 -4.40 10.38 4.77
CA ARG A 12 -4.96 9.07 5.12
C ARG A 12 -5.09 8.18 3.89
N ASP A 13 -5.42 8.74 2.74
CA ASP A 13 -5.53 7.98 1.49
C ASP A 13 -4.19 7.51 0.99
N LEU A 14 -3.13 8.31 1.17
CA LEU A 14 -1.78 7.90 0.81
C LEU A 14 -1.30 6.75 1.70
N ILE A 15 -1.64 6.79 2.99
CA ILE A 15 -1.35 5.70 3.92
C ILE A 15 -2.16 4.45 3.56
N ASP A 16 -3.46 4.62 3.26
CA ASP A 16 -4.34 3.52 2.88
C ASP A 16 -3.89 2.87 1.56
N ALA A 17 -3.45 3.68 0.58
CA ALA A 17 -2.86 3.22 -0.67
C ALA A 17 -1.56 2.42 -0.45
N TYR A 18 -0.65 2.95 0.39
CA TYR A 18 0.58 2.26 0.77
C TYR A 18 0.28 0.92 1.48
N ASP A 19 -0.70 0.90 2.38
CA ASP A 19 -1.12 -0.31 3.08
C ASP A 19 -1.76 -1.34 2.15
N ALA A 20 -2.56 -0.89 1.17
CA ALA A 20 -3.14 -1.73 0.14
C ALA A 20 -2.04 -2.35 -0.72
N GLU A 21 -1.11 -1.55 -1.26
CA GLU A 21 0.05 -2.03 -2.03
C GLU A 21 0.87 -3.06 -1.24
N ARG A 22 1.14 -2.77 0.02
CA ARG A 22 1.96 -3.67 0.83
C ARG A 22 1.23 -4.99 1.09
N SER A 23 -0.09 -4.94 1.26
CA SER A 23 -0.92 -6.14 1.45
C SER A 23 -0.98 -6.98 0.17
N ALA A 24 -1.12 -6.32 -0.97
CA ALA A 24 -1.06 -6.91 -2.31
C ALA A 24 0.23 -7.70 -2.53
N ARG A 25 1.38 -7.04 -2.35
CA ARG A 25 2.70 -7.63 -2.57
C ARG A 25 3.01 -8.74 -1.59
N ALA A 26 2.57 -8.61 -0.34
CA ALA A 26 2.90 -9.58 0.68
C ALA A 26 2.01 -10.83 0.62
N GLY A 27 0.86 -10.78 -0.06
CA GLY A 27 -0.17 -11.83 -0.01
C GLY A 27 -0.64 -12.16 1.42
N ARG A 28 -0.37 -11.27 2.39
CA ARG A 28 -0.54 -11.54 3.83
C ARG A 28 -1.64 -10.66 4.40
N HIS A 29 -2.56 -11.33 5.07
CA HIS A 29 -3.71 -10.73 5.75
C HIS A 29 -3.25 -9.75 6.85
N PRO A 30 -3.90 -8.58 7.04
CA PRO A 30 -3.49 -7.56 8.00
C PRO A 30 -3.36 -8.06 9.45
N ARG A 31 -4.10 -9.10 9.84
CA ARG A 31 -3.99 -9.76 11.16
C ARG A 31 -2.61 -10.38 11.43
N SER A 32 -1.88 -10.83 10.39
CA SER A 32 -0.55 -11.40 10.58
C SER A 32 0.48 -10.37 11.05
N ARG A 33 0.21 -9.07 10.85
CA ARG A 33 1.09 -7.98 11.28
C ARG A 33 1.13 -7.87 12.82
N GLY A 34 -0.04 -7.96 13.46
CA GLY A 34 -0.14 -7.93 14.94
C GLY A 34 0.53 -9.14 15.58
N LEU A 35 0.30 -10.33 15.01
CA LEU A 35 0.94 -11.57 15.47
C LEU A 35 2.47 -11.48 15.39
N MET A 36 3.00 -10.93 14.30
CA MET A 36 4.44 -10.78 14.09
C MET A 36 5.07 -9.81 15.09
N TRP A 37 4.37 -8.73 15.44
CA TRP A 37 4.79 -7.80 16.49
C TRP A 37 4.80 -8.49 17.87
N PHE A 38 3.74 -9.24 18.17
CA PHE A 38 3.63 -10.01 19.41
C PHE A 38 4.73 -11.07 19.54
N VAL A 39 5.02 -11.80 18.46
CA VAL A 39 6.14 -12.77 18.41
C VAL A 39 7.48 -12.05 18.63
N GLY A 40 7.68 -10.87 18.03
CA GLY A 40 8.88 -10.06 18.27
C GLY A 40 9.03 -9.64 19.73
N VAL A 41 7.94 -9.19 20.37
CA VAL A 41 7.94 -8.81 21.80
C VAL A 41 8.21 -10.02 22.70
N LEU A 42 7.55 -11.15 22.45
CA LEU A 42 7.79 -12.39 23.20
C LEU A 42 9.23 -12.88 23.04
N TRP A 43 9.79 -12.75 21.83
CA TRP A 43 11.17 -13.12 21.54
C TRP A 43 12.17 -12.24 22.31
N PHE A 44 11.97 -10.91 22.29
CA PHE A 44 12.80 -9.97 23.08
C PHE A 44 12.63 -10.17 24.59
N GLY A 45 11.40 -10.41 25.06
CA GLY A 45 11.12 -10.73 26.45
C GLY A 45 11.83 -12.01 26.88
N GLY A 46 11.71 -13.08 26.10
CA GLY A 46 12.41 -14.34 26.33
C GLY A 46 13.93 -14.14 26.40
N PHE A 47 14.50 -13.33 25.51
CA PHE A 47 15.92 -12.98 25.55
C PHE A 47 16.32 -12.29 26.87
N PHE A 48 15.53 -11.31 27.33
CA PHE A 48 15.82 -10.57 28.56
C PHE A 48 15.66 -11.42 29.84
N PHE A 49 14.63 -12.28 29.88
CA PHE A 49 14.32 -13.09 31.07
C PHE A 49 15.14 -14.38 31.17
N LEU A 50 15.43 -15.04 30.05
CA LEU A 50 16.17 -16.31 30.03
C LEU A 50 17.66 -16.13 29.71
N GLY A 51 18.03 -14.97 29.16
CA GLY A 51 19.35 -14.76 28.60
C GLY A 51 20.54 -14.72 29.55
N PRO A 52 20.43 -14.21 30.78
CA PRO A 52 21.57 -14.18 31.71
C PRO A 52 22.09 -15.58 32.08
N GLY A 53 21.22 -16.62 32.03
CA GLY A 53 21.58 -18.00 32.35
C GLY A 53 21.90 -18.88 31.13
N ALA A 54 21.18 -18.71 30.02
CA ALA A 54 21.29 -19.61 28.86
C ALA A 54 22.42 -19.28 27.88
N PHE A 55 22.99 -18.07 27.92
CA PHE A 55 23.92 -17.58 26.89
C PHE A 55 25.39 -17.58 27.30
N ARG A 56 25.73 -18.16 28.46
CA ARG A 56 27.08 -18.14 29.02
C ARG A 56 28.09 -18.97 28.21
N ASP A 57 27.62 -20.06 27.59
CA ASP A 57 28.49 -21.05 26.94
C ASP A 57 28.62 -20.86 25.41
N ALA A 58 27.80 -20.01 24.79
CA ALA A 58 27.79 -19.82 23.34
C ALA A 58 27.50 -18.37 22.90
N PRO A 59 28.36 -17.40 23.25
CA PRO A 59 28.09 -15.97 23.04
C PRO A 59 27.86 -15.59 21.57
N LEU A 60 28.58 -16.21 20.63
CA LEU A 60 28.45 -15.95 19.19
C LEU A 60 27.05 -16.27 18.65
N ILE A 61 26.47 -17.39 19.08
CA ILE A 61 25.12 -17.80 18.66
C ILE A 61 24.09 -16.83 19.23
N SER A 62 24.26 -16.40 20.47
CA SER A 62 23.41 -15.41 21.13
C SER A 62 23.41 -14.07 20.40
N PHE A 63 24.59 -13.58 19.99
CA PHE A 63 24.73 -12.36 19.19
C PHE A 63 24.11 -12.50 17.80
N ALA A 64 24.28 -13.65 17.14
CA ALA A 64 23.65 -13.92 15.85
C ALA A 64 22.12 -13.90 15.95
N TRP A 65 21.56 -14.48 17.03
CA TRP A 65 20.12 -14.43 17.29
C TRP A 65 19.66 -12.99 17.58
N LEU A 66 20.37 -12.24 18.42
CA LEU A 66 20.10 -10.80 18.60
C LEU A 66 20.08 -10.02 17.30
N ALA A 67 21.09 -10.20 16.46
CA ALA A 67 21.17 -9.54 15.16
C ALA A 67 19.97 -9.90 14.27
N LEU A 68 19.57 -11.18 14.25
CA LEU A 68 18.42 -11.63 13.48
C LEU A 68 17.10 -11.02 14.01
N GLY A 69 16.88 -11.03 15.32
CA GLY A 69 15.69 -10.44 15.95
C GLY A 69 15.58 -8.93 15.69
N VAL A 70 16.70 -8.21 15.80
CA VAL A 70 16.79 -6.78 15.46
C VAL A 70 16.48 -6.56 13.98
N PHE A 71 17.09 -7.36 13.09
CA PHE A 71 16.87 -7.23 11.64
C PHE A 71 15.41 -7.46 11.24
N VAL A 72 14.76 -8.50 11.79
CA VAL A 72 13.35 -8.81 11.55
C VAL A 72 12.46 -7.66 12.03
N THR A 73 12.67 -7.20 13.27
CA THR A 73 11.90 -6.10 13.87
C THR A 73 12.07 -4.80 13.08
N TRP A 74 13.30 -4.50 12.65
CA TRP A 74 13.61 -3.35 11.81
C TRP A 74 12.88 -3.41 10.48
N LYS A 75 13.05 -4.51 9.72
CA LYS A 75 12.51 -4.65 8.36
C LYS A 75 10.98 -4.70 8.34
N MET A 76 10.36 -5.31 9.35
CA MET A 76 8.92 -5.57 9.37
C MET A 76 8.12 -4.54 10.17
N GLY A 77 8.70 -3.97 11.22
CA GLY A 77 8.07 -3.01 12.13
C GLY A 77 8.52 -1.56 11.92
N LEU A 78 9.83 -1.30 12.02
CA LEU A 78 10.33 0.08 12.01
C LEU A 78 10.34 0.72 10.61
N LYS A 79 10.86 0.00 9.60
CA LYS A 79 10.91 0.48 8.21
C LYS A 79 9.56 1.01 7.69
N PRO A 80 8.42 0.30 7.82
CA PRO A 80 7.14 0.82 7.35
C PRO A 80 6.63 2.03 8.15
N LEU A 81 6.97 2.15 9.44
CA LEU A 81 6.62 3.35 10.22
C LEU A 81 7.38 4.57 9.71
N ILE A 82 8.67 4.40 9.40
CA ILE A 82 9.50 5.46 8.82
C ILE A 82 8.98 5.85 7.43
N GLU A 83 8.62 4.88 6.58
CA GLU A 83 8.04 5.14 5.26
C GLU A 83 6.70 5.90 5.36
N ARG A 84 5.81 5.50 6.28
CA ARG A 84 4.57 6.25 6.56
C ARG A 84 4.85 7.69 6.96
N GLN A 85 5.78 7.92 7.88
CA GLN A 85 6.15 9.27 8.30
C GLN A 85 6.76 10.10 7.17
N ARG A 86 7.55 9.48 6.27
CA ARG A 86 8.09 10.16 5.09
C ARG A 86 6.98 10.59 4.14
N ILE A 87 6.00 9.71 3.88
CA ILE A 87 4.84 10.04 3.06
C ILE A 87 4.11 11.25 3.67
N THR A 88 3.77 11.19 4.95
CA THR A 88 3.12 12.29 5.69
C THR A 88 3.91 13.61 5.60
N LYS A 89 5.24 13.58 5.67
CA LYS A 89 6.05 14.81 5.60
C LYS A 89 6.22 15.38 4.18
N ALA A 90 6.19 14.53 3.15
CA ALA A 90 6.47 14.94 1.77
C ALA A 90 5.22 15.38 0.99
N SER A 91 4.05 14.87 1.33
CA SER A 91 2.80 15.15 0.60
C SER A 91 2.02 16.34 1.16
N LYS A 92 1.31 17.07 0.28
CA LYS A 92 0.36 18.10 0.70
C LYS A 92 -0.74 17.47 1.59
N PRO A 93 -1.22 18.16 2.64
CA PRO A 93 -2.22 17.61 3.57
C PRO A 93 -3.50 17.17 2.87
N GLN A 94 -3.90 17.95 1.87
CA GLN A 94 -5.10 17.79 1.09
C GLN A 94 -4.83 18.26 -0.34
N GLN A 95 -5.23 17.46 -1.32
CA GLN A 95 -5.13 17.82 -2.74
C GLN A 95 -6.38 17.33 -3.46
N GLN A 96 -7.12 18.24 -4.09
CA GLN A 96 -8.25 17.85 -4.93
C GLN A 96 -7.71 17.19 -6.20
N LEU A 97 -8.30 16.04 -6.55
CA LEU A 97 -7.97 15.25 -7.72
C LEU A 97 -9.26 14.97 -8.49
N ASP A 98 -9.21 15.28 -9.77
CA ASP A 98 -10.23 14.90 -10.74
C ASP A 98 -9.64 13.82 -11.64
N ILE A 99 -10.15 12.60 -11.55
CA ILE A 99 -9.70 11.47 -12.36
C ILE A 99 -10.82 11.06 -13.30
N SER A 100 -10.55 11.05 -14.60
CA SER A 100 -11.46 10.55 -15.63
C SER A 100 -10.89 9.30 -16.31
N PHE A 101 -11.78 8.37 -16.60
CA PHE A 101 -11.50 7.12 -17.31
C PHE A 101 -12.38 7.12 -18.54
N THR A 102 -11.79 7.34 -19.70
CA THR A 102 -12.46 7.39 -21.01
C THR A 102 -12.08 6.18 -21.86
N ASP A 103 -12.62 6.08 -23.06
CA ASP A 103 -12.27 4.99 -23.97
C ASP A 103 -10.82 5.14 -24.49
N GLU A 104 -10.28 6.37 -24.52
CA GLU A 104 -8.92 6.68 -24.95
C GLU A 104 -7.86 6.40 -23.88
N GLY A 105 -8.22 6.54 -22.60
CA GLY A 105 -7.27 6.33 -21.51
C GLY A 105 -7.77 6.86 -20.17
N MET A 106 -6.80 7.21 -19.34
CA MET A 106 -7.00 7.77 -18.00
C MET A 106 -6.40 9.16 -17.96
N ALA A 107 -7.12 10.13 -17.43
CA ALA A 107 -6.60 11.47 -17.21
C ALA A 107 -6.82 11.89 -15.75
N THR A 108 -5.79 12.46 -15.14
CA THR A 108 -5.85 13.05 -13.80
C THR A 108 -5.55 14.53 -13.92
N VAL A 109 -6.44 15.36 -13.40
CA VAL A 109 -6.32 16.81 -13.38
C VAL A 109 -6.27 17.28 -11.92
N THR A 110 -5.34 18.18 -11.63
CA THR A 110 -5.24 18.88 -10.34
C THR A 110 -5.69 20.34 -10.52
N PRO A 111 -6.25 20.98 -9.47
CA PRO A 111 -6.62 22.40 -9.54
C PRO A 111 -5.44 23.33 -9.82
N GLU A 112 -4.22 22.87 -9.55
CA GLU A 112 -2.98 23.62 -9.77
C GLU A 112 -2.54 23.61 -11.24
N GLY A 113 -3.38 23.08 -12.15
CA GLY A 113 -3.11 22.99 -13.59
C GLY A 113 -2.26 21.78 -13.98
N GLY A 114 -1.94 20.89 -13.04
CA GLY A 114 -1.28 19.63 -13.35
C GLY A 114 -2.26 18.71 -14.08
N SER A 115 -1.88 18.24 -15.27
CA SER A 115 -2.64 17.24 -16.02
C SER A 115 -1.72 16.10 -16.41
N TYR A 116 -2.16 14.87 -16.15
CA TYR A 116 -1.43 13.66 -16.46
C TYR A 116 -2.37 12.72 -17.19
N ALA A 117 -2.00 12.30 -18.40
CA ALA A 117 -2.73 11.29 -19.17
C ALA A 117 -1.94 9.99 -19.19
N ARG A 118 -2.65 8.86 -19.16
CA ARG A 118 -2.10 7.50 -19.18
C ARG A 118 -2.89 6.65 -20.16
N ALA A 119 -2.19 5.90 -20.99
CA ALA A 119 -2.80 4.95 -21.90
C ALA A 119 -3.26 3.69 -21.14
N TRP A 120 -4.25 2.99 -21.70
CA TRP A 120 -4.70 1.71 -21.15
C TRP A 120 -3.61 0.64 -21.14
N ALA A 121 -2.68 0.68 -22.11
CA ALA A 121 -1.55 -0.24 -22.19
C ALA A 121 -0.58 -0.10 -21.00
N GLU A 122 -0.56 1.05 -20.32
CA GLU A 122 0.29 1.26 -19.14
C GLU A 122 -0.31 0.63 -17.87
N LEU A 123 -1.60 0.27 -17.87
CA LEU A 123 -2.26 -0.32 -16.71
C LEU A 123 -1.92 -1.81 -16.59
N GLU A 124 -1.15 -2.16 -15.57
CA GLU A 124 -0.70 -3.54 -15.35
C GLU A 124 -1.51 -4.30 -14.31
N ALA A 125 -1.98 -3.60 -13.28
CA ALA A 125 -2.65 -4.21 -12.14
C ALA A 125 -3.84 -3.37 -11.65
N VAL A 126 -4.91 -4.07 -11.27
CA VAL A 126 -6.11 -3.48 -10.66
C VAL A 126 -6.49 -4.31 -9.44
N GLU A 127 -6.45 -3.70 -8.27
CA GLU A 127 -6.74 -4.37 -7.02
C GLU A 127 -7.82 -3.67 -6.22
N ALA A 128 -8.90 -4.39 -5.98
CA ALA A 128 -10.00 -3.96 -5.13
C ALA A 128 -9.61 -4.20 -3.67
N ALA A 129 -9.45 -3.14 -2.90
CA ALA A 129 -9.21 -3.19 -1.46
C ALA A 129 -10.47 -2.74 -0.71
N ARG A 130 -10.57 -3.04 0.60
CA ARG A 130 -11.71 -2.58 1.41
C ARG A 130 -11.86 -1.05 1.38
N LEU A 131 -10.74 -0.32 1.37
CA LEU A 131 -10.70 1.13 1.50
C LEU A 131 -10.66 1.88 0.15
N GLY A 132 -10.67 1.18 -0.99
CA GLY A 132 -10.59 1.81 -2.30
C GLY A 132 -10.13 0.85 -3.39
N VAL A 133 -9.67 1.40 -4.51
CA VAL A 133 -9.12 0.66 -5.65
C VAL A 133 -7.71 1.16 -5.93
N LEU A 134 -6.77 0.23 -5.96
CA LEU A 134 -5.37 0.49 -6.30
C LEU A 134 -5.14 0.15 -7.78
N LEU A 135 -4.53 1.09 -8.50
CA LEU A 135 -4.13 0.96 -9.89
C LEU A 135 -2.60 0.95 -9.96
N GLY A 136 -2.02 -0.07 -10.57
CA GLY A 136 -0.59 -0.20 -10.79
C GLY A 136 -0.23 -0.05 -12.26
N PHE A 137 0.76 0.78 -12.54
CA PHE A 137 1.22 1.09 -13.90
C PHE A 137 2.62 0.51 -14.17
N SER A 138 2.97 0.34 -15.45
CA SER A 138 4.23 -0.26 -15.92
C SER A 138 5.48 0.54 -15.56
N ASP A 139 5.37 1.83 -15.33
CA ASP A 139 6.45 2.70 -14.84
C ASP A 139 6.64 2.62 -13.31
N GLY A 140 5.87 1.77 -12.64
CA GLY A 140 5.88 1.60 -11.19
C GLY A 140 5.07 2.63 -10.42
N VAL A 141 4.45 3.61 -11.10
CA VAL A 141 3.52 4.56 -10.49
C VAL A 141 2.26 3.83 -10.03
N ARG A 142 1.65 4.33 -8.96
CA ARG A 142 0.40 3.82 -8.43
C ARG A 142 -0.60 4.92 -8.17
N ASN A 143 -1.82 4.71 -8.62
CA ASN A 143 -2.93 5.59 -8.32
C ASN A 143 -3.92 4.91 -7.39
N TRP A 144 -4.48 5.70 -6.48
CA TRP A 144 -5.45 5.23 -5.50
C TRP A 144 -6.75 6.00 -5.64
N VAL A 145 -7.84 5.24 -5.79
CA VAL A 145 -9.20 5.80 -5.78
C VAL A 145 -9.86 5.38 -4.45
N PRO A 146 -10.08 6.31 -3.51
CA PRO A 146 -10.58 5.96 -2.18
C PRO A 146 -12.04 5.53 -2.23
N ASN A 147 -12.48 4.71 -1.28
CA ASN A 147 -13.85 4.15 -1.26
C ASN A 147 -14.95 5.23 -1.30
N ARG A 148 -14.68 6.40 -0.70
CA ARG A 148 -15.61 7.52 -0.66
C ARG A 148 -15.82 8.22 -2.01
N ALA A 149 -14.98 7.93 -3.00
CA ALA A 149 -15.17 8.44 -4.35
C ALA A 149 -16.28 7.68 -5.09
N PHE A 150 -16.66 6.49 -4.60
CA PHE A 150 -17.75 5.69 -5.14
C PHE A 150 -19.04 5.97 -4.35
N ALA A 151 -20.17 5.97 -5.04
CA ALA A 151 -21.51 6.04 -4.46
C ALA A 151 -21.84 4.80 -3.61
N GLY A 152 -21.25 3.65 -3.94
CA GLY A 152 -21.43 2.41 -3.18
C GLY A 152 -20.55 1.26 -3.68
N ASP A 153 -20.66 0.11 -3.00
CA ASP A 153 -19.86 -1.08 -3.33
C ASP A 153 -20.19 -1.62 -4.73
N GLU A 154 -21.44 -1.49 -5.20
CA GLU A 154 -21.83 -1.89 -6.56
C GLU A 154 -21.09 -1.10 -7.63
N GLU A 155 -21.04 0.24 -7.51
CA GLU A 155 -20.30 1.09 -8.46
C GLU A 155 -18.81 0.75 -8.46
N LYS A 156 -18.24 0.52 -7.28
CA LYS A 156 -16.84 0.11 -7.15
C LYS A 156 -16.56 -1.22 -7.84
N GLN A 157 -17.42 -2.23 -7.68
CA GLN A 157 -17.25 -3.51 -8.37
C GLN A 157 -17.43 -3.37 -9.88
N ALA A 158 -18.42 -2.59 -10.33
CA ALA A 158 -18.61 -2.30 -11.74
C ALA A 158 -17.40 -1.58 -12.35
N PHE A 159 -16.83 -0.62 -11.63
CA PHE A 159 -15.61 0.07 -12.04
C PHE A 159 -14.39 -0.87 -12.12
N VAL A 160 -14.20 -1.74 -11.13
CA VAL A 160 -13.12 -2.76 -11.17
C VAL A 160 -13.29 -3.70 -12.35
N ALA A 161 -14.52 -4.14 -12.64
CA ALA A 161 -14.81 -4.98 -13.80
C ALA A 161 -14.51 -4.24 -15.12
N TYR A 162 -14.92 -2.97 -15.22
CA TYR A 162 -14.61 -2.10 -16.35
C TYR A 162 -13.10 -2.00 -16.61
N LEU A 163 -12.31 -1.71 -15.57
CA LEU A 163 -10.85 -1.60 -15.68
C LEU A 163 -10.19 -2.92 -16.11
N ARG A 164 -10.63 -4.05 -15.55
CA ARG A 164 -10.11 -5.37 -15.93
C ARG A 164 -10.45 -5.71 -17.38
N GLY A 165 -11.65 -5.36 -17.84
CA GLY A 165 -12.03 -5.51 -19.24
C GLY A 165 -11.14 -4.68 -20.18
N ARG A 166 -10.88 -3.42 -19.83
CA ARG A 166 -9.97 -2.54 -20.58
C ARG A 166 -8.54 -3.06 -20.62
N MET A 167 -8.03 -3.53 -19.49
CA MET A 167 -6.69 -4.11 -19.37
C MET A 167 -6.54 -5.38 -20.23
N GLY A 168 -7.59 -6.22 -20.29
CA GLY A 168 -7.59 -7.40 -21.16
C GLY A 168 -7.59 -7.04 -22.64
N ALA A 169 -8.42 -6.06 -23.04
CA ALA A 169 -8.50 -5.61 -24.42
C ALA A 169 -7.22 -4.90 -24.91
N ALA A 170 -6.52 -4.17 -24.04
CA ALA A 170 -5.28 -3.46 -24.40
C ALA A 170 -4.06 -4.38 -24.56
N LYS A 171 -4.15 -5.64 -24.08
CA LYS A 171 -3.07 -6.64 -24.17
C LYS A 171 -3.27 -7.65 -25.30
N ALA A 172 -4.44 -7.64 -25.95
CA ALA A 172 -4.78 -8.49 -27.08
C ALA A 172 -4.37 -7.82 -28.39
#